data_AF-A0A0E9Q7U7-F1
#
_entry.id   AF-A0A0E9Q7U7-F1
#
_cell.length_a   1.000
_cell.length_b   1.000
_cell.length_c   1.000
_cell.angle_alpha   90.00
_cell.angle_beta   90.00
_cell.angle_gamma   90.00
#
_symmetry.space_group_name_H-M   'P 1'
#
loop_
_entity.id
_entity.type
_entity.pdbx_description
1 polymer ?
#
loop_
_entity_poly.entity_id
_entity_poly.type
_entity_poly.pdbx_seq_one_letter_code
_entity_poly.pdbx_strand_id
1 'polypeptide(L)' 'MSNKSFAHFPTLAVQKEAARNAKKYCKSLDDLHREFFRRFCDFEKIDKSLQLVSCPLSQDPELAPQELQLELIDLQY' A
#
# COMPACT_ATOMS: atom_id res chain seq x y z
N MET A 1 -0.45 -17.66 44.62
CA MET A 1 0.08 -16.60 43.73
C MET A 1 1.37 -17.12 43.13
N SER A 2 1.36 -17.58 41.87
CA SER A 2 2.56 -18.16 41.25
C SER A 2 3.55 -17.06 40.87
N ASN A 3 4.66 -16.94 41.59
CA ASN A 3 5.80 -16.11 41.21
C ASN A 3 6.43 -16.71 39.94
N LYS A 4 6.02 -16.20 38.76
CA LYS A 4 6.67 -16.56 37.50
C LYS A 4 8.04 -15.91 37.47
N SER A 5 9.05 -16.64 37.94
CA SER A 5 10.46 -16.21 37.86
C SER A 5 10.92 -16.28 36.41
N PHE A 6 11.14 -15.12 35.79
CA PHE A 6 11.71 -14.99 34.44
C PHE A 6 13.24 -14.82 34.46
N ALA A 7 13.90 -15.15 35.58
CA ALA A 7 15.34 -14.94 35.76
C ALA A 7 16.20 -15.62 34.68
N HIS A 8 15.72 -16.75 34.12
CA HIS A 8 16.40 -17.48 33.05
C HIS A 8 15.93 -17.08 31.64
N PHE A 9 14.94 -16.19 31.54
CA PHE A 9 14.38 -15.71 30.28
C PHE A 9 14.31 -14.18 30.26
N PRO A 10 15.47 -13.49 30.16
CA PRO A 10 15.54 -12.03 30.19
C PRO A 10 14.62 -11.36 29.16
N THR A 11 14.49 -11.98 27.98
CA THR A 11 13.61 -11.50 26.90
C THR A 11 12.12 -11.59 27.23
N LEU A 12 11.71 -12.54 28.08
CA LEU A 12 10.32 -12.63 28.56
C LEU A 12 10.04 -11.57 29.65
N ALA A 13 11.06 -11.13 30.39
CA ALA A 13 10.89 -10.06 31.38
C ALA A 13 10.55 -8.70 30.73
N VAL A 14 11.03 -8.44 29.51
CA VAL A 14 10.69 -7.25 28.70
C VAL A 14 9.38 -7.39 27.90
N GLN A 15 8.60 -8.45 28.10
CA GLN A 15 7.38 -8.69 27.30
C GLN A 15 6.29 -7.63 27.48
N LYS A 16 6.25 -6.92 28.62
CA LYS A 16 5.36 -5.74 28.77
C LYS A 16 5.70 -4.63 27.78
N GLU A 17 6.99 -4.44 27.49
CA GLU A 17 7.48 -3.51 26.48
C GLU A 17 7.13 -4.03 25.08
N ALA A 18 7.26 -5.33 24.83
CA ALA A 18 6.84 -5.95 23.57
C ALA A 18 5.34 -5.73 23.28
N ALA A 19 4.47 -5.91 24.27
CA ALA A 19 3.03 -5.67 24.11
C ALA A 19 2.71 -4.18 23.90
N ARG A 20 3.37 -3.28 24.64
CA ARG A 20 3.25 -1.83 24.44
C ARG A 20 3.71 -1.41 23.05
N ASN A 21 4.83 -1.95 22.59
CA ASN A 21 5.41 -1.69 21.28
C ASN A 21 4.51 -2.24 20.17
N ALA A 22 3.97 -3.44 20.32
CA ALA A 22 3.01 -4.00 19.38
C ALA A 22 1.80 -3.07 19.20
N LYS A 23 1.18 -2.60 20.30
CA LYS A 23 0.07 -1.64 20.22
C LYS A 23 0.47 -0.33 19.53
N LYS A 24 1.66 0.18 19.83
CA LYS A 24 2.21 1.38 19.17
C LYS A 24 2.34 1.15 17.66
N TYR A 25 2.96 0.05 17.24
CA TYR A 25 3.18 -0.25 15.83
C TYR A 25 1.89 -0.53 15.08
N CYS A 26 0.93 -1.24 15.68
CA CYS A 26 -0.40 -1.41 15.09
C CYS A 26 -1.04 -0.06 14.78
N LYS A 27 -1.05 0.86 15.76
CA LYS A 27 -1.57 2.22 15.53
C LYS A 27 -0.80 2.95 14.42
N SER A 28 0.54 2.89 14.43
CA SER A 28 1.35 3.54 13.40
C SER A 28 1.08 2.98 12.00
N LEU A 29 0.82 1.67 11.87
CA LEU A 29 0.45 1.04 10.61
C LEU A 29 -0.94 1.47 10.15
N ASP A 30 -1.91 1.53 11.08
CA ASP A 30 -3.26 2.01 10.77
C ASP A 30 -3.26 3.48 10.31
N ASP A 31 -2.50 4.33 11.00
CA ASP A 31 -2.33 5.74 10.66
C ASP A 31 -1.64 5.89 9.28
N LEU A 32 -0.60 5.11 9.02
CA LEU A 32 0.09 5.08 7.72
C LEU A 32 -0.83 4.65 6.59
N HIS A 33 -1.61 3.59 6.79
CA HIS A 33 -2.56 3.09 5.79
C HIS A 33 -3.64 4.14 5.48
N ARG A 34 -4.19 4.81 6.50
CA ARG A 34 -5.15 5.91 6.30
C ARG A 34 -4.55 7.06 5.53
N GLU A 35 -3.32 7.47 5.87
CA GLU A 35 -2.64 8.55 5.15
C GLU A 35 -2.31 8.19 3.71
N PHE A 36 -1.92 6.94 3.44
CA PHE A 36 -1.72 6.44 2.08
C PHE A 36 -3.03 6.53 1.29
N PHE A 37 -4.11 5.94 1.81
CA PHE A 37 -5.42 6.01 1.17
C PHE A 37 -5.88 7.46 0.93
N ARG A 38 -5.69 8.36 1.91
CA ARG A 38 -6.07 9.77 1.79
C ARG A 38 -5.27 10.51 0.71
N ARG A 39 -3.97 10.25 0.61
CA ARG A 39 -3.08 10.92 -0.37
C ARG A 39 -3.27 10.41 -1.79
N PHE A 40 -3.68 9.15 -1.93
CA PHE A 40 -3.90 8.51 -3.21
C PHE A 40 -5.40 8.32 -3.50
N CYS A 41 -6.30 9.04 -2.82
CA CYS A 41 -7.74 8.89 -3.03
C CYS A 41 -8.19 9.39 -4.41
N ASP A 42 -7.42 10.30 -5.01
CA ASP A 42 -7.58 10.78 -6.37
C ASP A 42 -6.77 9.96 -7.38
N PHE A 43 -5.95 9.01 -6.93
CA PHE A 43 -5.15 8.17 -7.81
C PHE A 43 -6.04 7.38 -8.79
N GLU A 44 -7.20 6.91 -8.35
CA GLU A 44 -8.19 6.26 -9.23
C GLU A 44 -8.60 7.12 -10.42
N LYS A 45 -8.55 8.46 -10.29
CA LYS A 45 -8.90 9.38 -11.38
C LYS A 45 -7.81 9.47 -12.44
N ILE A 46 -6.55 9.24 -12.04
CA ILE A 46 -5.39 9.33 -12.95
C ILE A 46 -4.86 7.95 -13.35
N ASP A 47 -5.25 6.88 -12.67
CA ASP A 47 -4.73 5.53 -12.88
C ASP A 47 -4.86 5.11 -14.34
N LYS A 48 -6.05 5.29 -14.96
CA LYS A 48 -6.25 4.99 -16.39
C LYS A 48 -5.29 5.76 -17.30
N SER A 49 -5.08 7.05 -17.04
CA SER A 49 -4.13 7.86 -17.80
C SER A 49 -2.68 7.41 -17.55
N LEU A 50 -2.37 6.99 -16.33
CA LEU A 50 -1.05 6.46 -15.98
C LEU A 50 -0.79 5.13 -16.71
N GLN A 51 -1.77 4.23 -16.74
CA GLN A 51 -1.69 2.93 -17.42
C GLN A 51 -1.47 3.08 -18.94
N LEU A 52 -2.07 4.09 -19.56
CA LEU A 52 -1.82 4.42 -20.98
C LEU A 52 -0.34 4.74 -21.25
N VAL A 53 0.36 5.35 -20.29
CA VAL A 53 1.78 5.70 -20.45
C VAL A 53 2.71 4.59 -19.96
N SER A 54 2.37 3.93 -18.84
CA SER A 54 3.24 2.90 -18.25
C SER A 54 3.16 1.56 -18.98
N CYS A 55 1.98 1.22 -19.49
CA CYS A 55 1.70 -0.07 -20.11
C CYS A 55 0.85 0.09 -21.40
N PRO A 56 1.27 0.93 -22.36
CA PRO A 56 0.45 1.27 -23.54
C PRO A 56 0.04 0.04 -24.37
N LEU A 57 0.94 -0.93 -24.48
CA LEU A 57 0.72 -2.14 -25.29
C LEU A 57 -0.31 -3.11 -24.71
N SER A 58 -0.68 -2.95 -23.44
CA SER A 58 -1.69 -3.77 -22.78
C SER A 58 -3.04 -3.08 -22.63
N GLN A 59 -3.18 -1.85 -23.13
CA GLN A 59 -4.42 -1.09 -23.05
C GLN A 59 -5.32 -1.36 -24.27
N ASP A 60 -6.63 -1.29 -24.07
CA ASP A 60 -7.62 -1.37 -25.14
C ASP A 60 -7.77 0.01 -25.82
N PRO A 61 -7.44 0.15 -27.12
CA PRO A 61 -7.59 1.41 -27.83
C PRO A 61 -9.03 1.95 -27.88
N GLU A 62 -10.05 1.09 -27.84
CA GLU A 62 -11.44 1.56 -27.87
C GLU A 62 -11.86 2.27 -26.57
N LEU A 63 -11.18 1.97 -25.46
CA LEU A 63 -11.44 2.54 -24.15
C LEU A 63 -10.55 3.75 -23.82
N ALA A 64 -9.57 4.05 -24.66
CA ALA A 64 -8.68 5.20 -24.51
C ALA A 64 -9.38 6.52 -24.91
N PRO A 65 -8.91 7.68 -24.42
CA PRO A 65 -9.35 8.99 -24.90
C PRO A 65 -9.26 9.08 -26.42
N GLN A 66 -10.28 9.66 -27.06
CA GLN A 66 -10.45 9.65 -28.52
C GLN A 66 -9.21 10.20 -29.25
N GLU A 67 -8.61 11.24 -28.69
CA GLU A 67 -7.40 11.90 -29.20
C GLU A 67 -6.15 11.00 -29.21
N LEU A 68 -6.12 9.92 -28.41
CA LEU A 68 -4.98 9.01 -28.30
C LEU A 68 -5.22 7.64 -28.97
N GLN A 69 -6.43 7.35 -29.46
CA GLN A 69 -6.77 6.00 -29.96
C GLN A 69 -5.93 5.60 -31.16
N LEU A 70 -5.75 6.50 -32.14
CA LEU A 70 -4.94 6.23 -33.33
C LEU A 70 -3.47 6.02 -33.00
N GLU A 71 -2.92 6.88 -32.12
CA GLU A 71 -1.53 6.74 -31.66
C GLU A 71 -1.30 5.41 -30.93
N LEU A 72 -2.29 4.97 -30.15
CA LEU A 72 -2.21 3.72 -29.41
C LEU A 72 -2.33 2.49 -30.33
N ILE A 73 -3.19 2.55 -31.35
CA ILE A 73 -3.29 1.52 -32.40
C ILE A 73 -1.95 1.42 -33.13
N ASP A 74 -1.40 2.54 -33.58
CA ASP A 74 -0.12 2.58 -34.30
C ASP A 74 1.04 2.03 -33.45
N LEU A 75 0.99 2.21 -32.12
CA LEU A 75 2.01 1.69 -31.22
C LEU A 75 1.92 0.18 -30.99
N GLN A 76 0.73 -0.41 -31.14
CA GLN A 76 0.46 -1.83 -30.88
C GLN A 76 0.66 -2.76 -32.10
N TYR A 77 0.62 -2.20 -33.31
CA TYR A 77 0.75 -2.93 -34.59
C TYR A 77 2.14 -2.79 -35.22
#